data_AF-Q1G5M4-F1
#
_entry.id   AF-Q1G5M4-F1
#
_cell.length_a   1.000
_cell.length_b   1.000
_cell.length_c   1.000
_cell.angle_alpha   90.00
_cell.angle_beta   90.00
_cell.angle_gamma   90.00
#
_symmetry.space_group_name_H-M   'P 1'
#
loop_
_entity.id
_entity.type
_entity.pdbx_description
1 polymer ?
#
loop_
_entity_poly.entity_id
_entity_poly.type
_entity_poly.pdbx_seq_one_letter_code
_entity_poly.pdbx_strand_id
1 'polypeptide(L)' 'GIDSANMFGFWDWVGGRYSLWSAIGLSICLSIGFENFEQLLDGAHYMDNHFRSTPFEKNVRF' A
#
# COMPACT_ATOMS: atom_id res chain seq x y z
N GLY A 1 20.36 -19.48 8.65
CA GLY A 1 19.05 -18.80 8.83
C GLY A 1 19.11 -17.46 8.14
N ILE A 2 17.96 -16.88 7.80
CA ILE A 2 17.89 -15.53 7.22
C ILE A 2 18.34 -14.52 8.30
N ASP A 3 19.15 -13.53 7.92
CA ASP A 3 19.56 -12.44 8.80
C ASP A 3 18.33 -11.58 9.17
N SER A 4 18.13 -11.33 10.46
CA SER A 4 17.06 -10.47 10.97
C SER A 4 17.07 -9.06 10.38
N ALA A 5 18.23 -8.55 9.94
CA ALA A 5 18.34 -7.27 9.25
C ALA A 5 17.68 -7.28 7.85
N ASN A 6 17.46 -8.47 7.28
CA ASN A 6 16.78 -8.67 5.99
C ASN A 6 15.35 -9.21 6.17
N MET A 7 14.86 -9.27 7.42
CA MET A 7 13.48 -9.67 7.71
C MET A 7 12.58 -8.44 7.80
N PHE A 8 11.84 -8.19 6.73
CA PHE A 8 10.79 -7.18 6.70
C PHE A 8 9.48 -7.83 7.16
N GLY A 9 9.13 -7.64 8.43
CA GLY A 9 7.87 -8.12 8.99
C GLY A 9 6.66 -7.33 8.50
N PHE A 10 5.50 -7.97 8.47
CA PHE A 10 4.20 -7.32 8.32
C PHE A 10 3.26 -7.82 9.42
N TRP A 11 2.17 -7.09 9.67
CA TRP A 11 1.30 -7.32 10.81
C TRP A 11 0.04 -8.09 10.44
N ASP A 12 -0.54 -8.81 11.41
CA ASP A 12 -1.73 -9.66 11.21
C ASP A 12 -2.99 -8.91 10.72
N TRP A 13 -3.05 -7.59 10.90
CA TRP A 13 -4.15 -6.75 10.40
C TRP A 13 -4.02 -6.41 8.91
N VAL A 14 -2.92 -6.80 8.26
CA VAL A 14 -2.72 -6.70 6.81
C VAL A 14 -3.29 -7.96 6.15
N GLY A 15 -4.55 -7.91 5.73
CA GLY A 15 -5.17 -9.02 4.99
C GLY A 15 -4.40 -9.33 3.71
N GLY A 16 -4.07 -10.60 3.44
CA GLY A 16 -3.16 -11.00 2.37
C GLY A 16 -3.46 -10.42 0.97
N ARG A 17 -4.74 -10.22 0.63
CA ARG A 17 -5.17 -9.60 -0.65
C ARG A 17 -4.99 -8.07 -0.75
N TYR A 18 -4.74 -7.40 0.37
CA TYR A 18 -4.46 -5.96 0.47
C TYR A 18 -3.02 -5.69 0.93
N SER A 19 -2.18 -6.71 0.96
CA SER A 19 -0.82 -6.65 1.52
C SER A 19 0.22 -6.02 0.60
N LEU A 20 -0.14 -5.71 -0.65
CA LEU A 20 0.73 -5.10 -1.65
C LEU A 20 1.44 -3.84 -1.12
N TRP A 21 0.75 -3.07 -0.28
CA TRP A 21 1.20 -1.80 0.29
C TRP A 21 2.14 -1.95 1.50
N SER A 22 2.33 -3.18 1.98
CA SER A 22 3.18 -3.50 3.14
C SER A 22 4.58 -3.92 2.71
N ALA A 23 5.37 -4.50 3.63
CA ALA A 23 6.67 -5.11 3.33
C ALA A 23 6.65 -6.15 2.19
N ILE A 24 5.49 -6.72 1.85
CA ILE A 24 5.32 -7.62 0.70
C ILE A 24 5.53 -6.90 -0.65
N GLY A 25 5.28 -5.59 -0.70
CA GLY A 25 5.54 -4.72 -1.87
C GLY A 25 7.03 -4.45 -2.13
N LEU A 26 7.95 -5.00 -1.34
CA LEU A 26 9.39 -4.76 -1.49
C LEU A 26 9.91 -5.12 -2.89
N SER A 27 9.36 -6.15 -3.54
CA SER A 27 9.71 -6.50 -4.93
C SER A 27 9.32 -5.40 -5.93
N ILE A 28 8.19 -4.72 -5.70
CA ILE A 28 7.73 -3.60 -6.52
C ILE A 28 8.64 -2.40 -6.26
N CYS A 29 8.88 -2.06 -5.00
CA CYS A 29 9.79 -0.98 -4.62
C CYS A 29 11.19 -1.15 -5.21
N LEU A 30 11.73 -2.38 -5.24
CA LEU A 30 13.02 -2.69 -5.87
C LEU A 30 12.98 -2.61 -7.41
N SER A 31 11.82 -2.84 -8.02
CA SER A 31 11.65 -2.81 -9.47
C SER A 31 11.46 -1.40 -10.03
N ILE A 32 10.66 -0.56 -9.34
CA ILE A 32 10.32 0.79 -9.81
C ILE A 32 11.03 1.91 -9.06
N GLY A 33 11.78 1.60 -8.00
CA GLY A 33 12.41 2.57 -7.11
C GLY A 33 11.48 3.08 -6.01
N PHE A 34 12.08 3.52 -4.89
CA PHE A 34 11.35 3.93 -3.69
C PHE A 34 10.43 5.13 -3.94
N GLU A 35 10.90 6.14 -4.68
CA GLU A 35 10.12 7.36 -4.99
C GLU A 35 8.83 7.07 -5.76
N ASN A 36 8.87 6.11 -6.70
CA ASN A 36 7.68 5.71 -7.44
C ASN A 36 6.74 4.86 -6.60
N PHE A 37 7.28 4.06 -5.66
CA PHE A 37 6.46 3.32 -4.69
C PHE A 37 5.77 4.27 -3.70
N GLU A 38 6.44 5.33 -3.27
CA GLU A 38 5.87 6.38 -2.44
C GLU A 38 4.72 7.10 -3.14
N GLN A 39 4.89 7.48 -4.42
CA GLN A 39 3.80 8.07 -5.21
C GLN A 39 2.60 7.12 -5.39
N LEU A 40 2.85 5.81 -5.50
CA LEU A 40 1.79 4.82 -5.58
C LEU A 40 1.00 4.75 -4.26
N LEU A 41 1.69 4.83 -3.12
CA LEU A 41 1.07 4.88 -1.79
C LEU A 41 0.26 6.17 -1.60
N ASP A 42 0.78 7.31 -2.05
CA ASP A 42 0.09 8.60 -1.99
C ASP A 42 -1.20 8.59 -2.83
N GLY A 43 -1.16 7.99 -4.02
CA GLY A 43 -2.35 7.82 -4.86
C GLY A 43 -3.42 6.95 -4.19
N ALA A 44 -3.00 5.86 -3.54
CA ALA A 44 -3.91 5.01 -2.77
C ALA A 44 -4.54 5.77 -1.60
N HIS A 45 -3.72 6.51 -0.83
CA HIS A 45 -4.19 7.32 0.29
C HIS A 45 -5.13 8.46 -0.14
N TYR A 46 -4.89 9.07 -1.31
CA TYR A 46 -5.80 10.06 -1.88
C TYR A 46 -7.17 9.44 -2.18
N MET A 47 -7.19 8.26 -2.80
CA MET A 47 -8.43 7.55 -3.12
C MET A 47 -9.16 7.08 -1.86
N ASP A 48 -8.43 6.62 -0.83
CA ASP A 48 -9.02 6.24 0.45
C ASP A 48 -9.69 7.42 1.14
N ASN A 49 -9.06 8.60 1.09
CA ASN A 49 -9.67 9.82 1.61
C ASN A 49 -10.89 10.24 0.78
N HIS A 50 -10.79 10.20 -0.55
CA HIS A 50 -11.93 10.47 -1.43
C HIS A 50 -13.11 9.54 -1.12
N PHE A 51 -12.84 8.25 -0.94
CA PHE A 51 -13.87 7.27 -0.60
C PHE A 51 -14.53 7.57 0.75
N ARG A 52 -13.76 8.01 1.74
CA ARG A 52 -14.25 8.32 3.09
C ARG A 52 -15.02 9.63 3.18
N SER A 53 -14.59 10.68 2.46
CA SER A 53 -15.13 12.04 2.64
C SER A 53 -16.11 12.49 1.57
N THR A 54 -16.21 11.77 0.45
CA THR A 54 -17.08 12.20 -0.67
C THR A 54 -18.51 11.70 -0.46
N PRO A 55 -19.53 12.56 -0.64
CA PRO A 55 -20.93 12.14 -0.66
C PRO A 55 -21.16 10.98 -1.61
N PHE A 56 -22.04 10.06 -1.23
CA PHE A 56 -22.23 8.78 -1.93
C PHE A 56 -22.53 8.98 -3.43
N GLU A 57 -23.32 9.99 -3.79
CA GLU A 57 -23.72 10.25 -5.19
C GLU A 57 -22.58 10.79 -6.07
N LYS A 58 -21.43 11.14 -5.48
CA LYS A 58 -20.25 11.67 -6.17
C LYS A 58 -19.01 10.82 -5.96
N ASN A 59 -19.14 9.71 -5.24
CA ASN A 59 -18.04 8.83 -4.94
C ASN A 59 -17.77 7.94 -6.15
N VAL A 60 -16.58 8.05 -6.75
CA VAL A 60 -16.24 7.37 -8.01
C VAL A 60 -16.33 5.84 -7.90
N ARG A 61 -16.32 5.28 -6.68
CA ARG A 61 -16.46 3.85 -6.44
C ARG A 61 -17.91 3.34 -6.54
N PHE A 62 -18.91 4.21 -6.40
CA PHE A 62 -20.34 3.87 -6.44
C PHE A 62 -21.00 4.39 -7.71
#